data_AF-A0A645BLH6-F1
#
_entry.id   AF-A0A645BLH6-F1
#
_cell.length_a   1.000
_cell.length_b   1.000
_cell.length_c   1.000
_cell.angle_alpha   90.00
_cell.angle_beta   90.00
_cell.angle_gamma   90.00
#
_symmetry.space_group_name_H-M   'P 1'
#
loop_
_entity.id
_entity.type
_entity.pdbx_description
1 polymer ?
#
loop_
_entity_poly.entity_id
_entity_poly.type
_entity_poly.pdbx_seq_one_letter_code
_entity_poly.pdbx_strand_id
1 'polypeptide(L)'
;MSISGKTKVYIHKIVLTEDGGYQLIAETFSVSAARKLLSSAASLLSLVNDNAKYIADGVNNATYLEALISGRYIGEPTNNEAPITINAQDFLILNFASDGQIEEVSKVEKEYTKVFIYNPYMYLGGLKLAKLINEYGYMDYAFTVKAKDSDNEVLISNCANAKDEYIGTIWIKKGEEKKQHQLLVERIGYIPAADGKKEIKRKVESVGLTPGADGMMVIYFMCKEDKSKSGELHMFKETIKM
;
A
#
# COMPACT_ATOMS: atom_id res chain seq x y z
N MET A 1 -14.34 -18.21 -18.02
CA MET A 1 -14.69 -17.69 -16.69
C MET A 1 -13.50 -16.88 -16.19
N SER A 2 -13.64 -15.57 -16.00
CA SER A 2 -12.55 -14.74 -15.46
C SER A 2 -12.33 -15.11 -14.00
N ILE A 3 -11.15 -15.64 -13.69
CA ILE A 3 -10.78 -16.08 -12.33
C ILE A 3 -10.21 -14.91 -11.50
N SER A 4 -10.04 -13.73 -12.10
CA SER A 4 -9.82 -12.47 -11.39
C SER A 4 -11.17 -11.79 -11.09
N GLY A 5 -11.38 -11.39 -9.84
CA GLY A 5 -12.54 -10.60 -9.44
C GLY A 5 -12.50 -9.21 -10.07
N LYS A 6 -13.70 -8.61 -10.25
CA LYS A 6 -13.84 -7.23 -10.74
C LYS A 6 -13.03 -6.28 -9.86
N THR A 7 -12.31 -5.34 -10.48
CA THR A 7 -11.67 -4.23 -9.78
C THR A 7 -12.70 -3.45 -8.98
N LYS A 8 -12.36 -3.14 -7.74
CA LYS A 8 -13.13 -2.36 -6.79
C LYS A 8 -12.34 -1.11 -6.44
N VAL A 9 -13.04 -0.11 -5.90
CA VAL A 9 -12.48 1.19 -5.54
C VAL A 9 -12.72 1.42 -4.06
N TYR A 10 -11.69 1.87 -3.34
CA TYR A 10 -11.78 2.33 -1.97
C TYR A 10 -11.41 3.81 -1.92
N ILE A 11 -12.33 4.65 -1.44
CA ILE A 11 -12.14 6.10 -1.39
C ILE A 11 -11.44 6.43 -0.06
N HIS A 12 -10.26 7.04 -0.14
CA HIS A 12 -9.50 7.48 1.02
C HIS A 12 -9.88 8.88 1.45
N LYS A 13 -10.06 9.79 0.49
CA LYS A 13 -10.29 11.20 0.77
C LYS A 13 -11.17 11.86 -0.29
N ILE A 14 -11.91 12.86 0.19
CA ILE A 14 -12.67 13.81 -0.63
C ILE A 14 -12.10 15.19 -0.31
N VAL A 15 -11.70 15.93 -1.33
CA VAL A 15 -11.16 17.29 -1.22
C VAL A 15 -12.12 18.24 -1.93
N LEU A 16 -12.56 19.29 -1.27
CA LEU A 16 -13.33 20.35 -1.92
C LEU A 16 -12.38 21.25 -2.72
N THR A 17 -12.76 21.55 -3.96
CA THR A 17 -12.00 22.46 -4.82
C THR A 17 -12.56 23.88 -4.72
N GLU A 18 -11.73 24.88 -5.05
CA GLU A 18 -12.10 26.30 -4.88
C GLU A 18 -13.25 26.73 -5.80
N ASP A 19 -13.44 26.05 -6.93
CA ASP A 19 -14.56 26.22 -7.87
C ASP A 19 -15.88 25.59 -7.36
N GLY A 20 -15.89 25.06 -6.13
CA GLY A 20 -17.06 24.42 -5.51
C GLY A 20 -17.28 22.97 -5.95
N GLY A 21 -16.39 22.41 -6.77
CA GLY A 21 -16.34 20.99 -7.09
C GLY A 21 -15.71 20.14 -5.99
N TYR A 22 -15.40 18.89 -6.31
CA TYR A 22 -14.65 18.01 -5.42
C TYR A 22 -13.75 17.02 -6.17
N GLN A 23 -12.64 16.67 -5.53
CA GLN A 23 -11.70 15.67 -5.98
C GLN A 23 -11.77 14.44 -5.05
N LEU A 24 -12.02 13.27 -5.61
CA LEU A 24 -11.94 11.98 -4.92
C LEU A 24 -10.57 11.36 -5.14
N ILE A 25 -9.97 10.91 -4.04
CA ILE A 25 -8.69 10.21 -4.04
C ILE A 25 -8.96 8.81 -3.53
N ALA A 26 -8.72 7.83 -4.40
CA ALA A 26 -9.07 6.45 -4.17
C ALA A 26 -7.93 5.52 -4.56
N GLU A 27 -7.96 4.30 -4.03
CA GLU A 27 -7.11 3.20 -4.46
C GLU A 27 -7.97 2.05 -4.96
N THR A 28 -7.50 1.39 -6.02
CA THR A 28 -8.20 0.25 -6.60
C THR A 28 -7.71 -1.04 -5.99
N PHE A 29 -8.56 -2.06 -5.93
CA PHE A 29 -8.17 -3.38 -5.49
C PHE A 29 -8.97 -4.48 -6.18
N SER A 30 -8.36 -5.66 -6.30
CA SER A 30 -9.02 -6.84 -6.88
C SER A 30 -8.88 -8.04 -5.97
N VAL A 31 -9.92 -8.87 -5.95
CA VAL A 31 -9.96 -10.11 -5.16
C VAL A 31 -9.79 -11.30 -6.11
N SER A 32 -8.86 -12.19 -5.81
CA SER A 32 -8.66 -13.45 -6.50
C SER A 32 -8.95 -14.61 -5.55
N ALA A 33 -9.97 -15.39 -5.89
CA ALA A 33 -10.32 -16.63 -5.20
C ALA A 33 -9.89 -17.88 -6.00
N ALA A 34 -9.11 -17.71 -7.06
CA ALA A 34 -8.68 -18.78 -7.97
C ALA A 34 -8.12 -20.00 -7.24
N ARG A 35 -7.19 -19.74 -6.32
CA ARG A 35 -6.50 -20.78 -5.55
C ARG A 35 -7.42 -21.48 -4.56
N LYS A 36 -8.34 -20.73 -3.94
CA LYS A 36 -9.38 -21.28 -3.05
C LYS A 36 -10.37 -22.17 -3.81
N LEU A 37 -10.76 -21.79 -5.02
CA LEU A 37 -11.63 -22.63 -5.87
C LEU A 37 -10.90 -23.90 -6.32
N LEU A 38 -9.63 -23.79 -6.69
CA LEU A 38 -8.80 -24.93 -7.07
C LEU A 38 -8.60 -25.91 -5.90
N SER A 39 -8.25 -25.41 -4.70
CA SER A 39 -8.09 -26.27 -3.53
C SER A 39 -9.41 -26.91 -3.12
N SER A 40 -10.52 -26.16 -3.15
CA SER A 40 -11.86 -26.69 -2.88
C SER A 40 -12.26 -27.78 -3.88
N ALA A 41 -12.07 -27.55 -5.18
CA ALA A 41 -12.38 -28.54 -6.21
C ALA A 41 -11.50 -29.80 -6.07
N ALA A 42 -10.20 -29.63 -5.81
CA ALA A 42 -9.28 -30.73 -5.58
C ALA A 42 -9.63 -31.53 -4.31
N SER A 43 -10.10 -30.87 -3.25
CA SER A 43 -10.58 -31.53 -2.02
C SER A 43 -11.87 -32.33 -2.22
N LEU A 44 -12.76 -31.91 -3.14
CA LEU A 44 -13.94 -32.70 -3.50
C LEU A 44 -13.56 -33.91 -4.35
N LEU A 45 -12.62 -33.73 -5.28
CA LEU A 45 -12.10 -34.82 -6.11
C LEU A 45 -11.26 -35.82 -5.32
N SER A 46 -10.68 -35.43 -4.18
CA SER A 46 -9.91 -36.35 -3.34
C SER A 46 -10.75 -37.43 -2.69
N LEU A 47 -12.08 -37.24 -2.59
CA LEU A 47 -13.02 -38.28 -2.16
C LEU A 47 -13.05 -39.49 -3.11
N VAL A 48 -12.57 -39.32 -4.35
CA VAL A 48 -12.56 -40.36 -5.39
C VAL A 48 -11.17 -40.57 -6.02
N ASN A 49 -10.18 -39.73 -5.69
CA ASN A 49 -8.83 -39.79 -6.27
C ASN A 49 -7.77 -39.17 -5.34
N ASP A 50 -6.93 -40.02 -4.73
CA ASP A 50 -5.88 -39.59 -3.79
C ASP A 50 -4.88 -38.57 -4.39
N ASN A 51 -4.66 -38.58 -5.72
CA ASN A 51 -3.76 -37.63 -6.38
C ASN A 51 -4.28 -36.17 -6.30
N ALA A 52 -5.59 -35.97 -6.20
CA ALA A 52 -6.17 -34.64 -6.06
C ALA A 52 -5.86 -34.02 -4.69
N LYS A 53 -5.67 -34.85 -3.65
CA LYS A 53 -5.27 -34.39 -2.32
C LYS A 53 -3.89 -33.73 -2.33
N TYR A 54 -2.90 -34.37 -2.97
CA TYR A 54 -1.55 -33.82 -3.09
C TYR A 54 -1.51 -32.48 -3.82
N ILE A 55 -2.39 -32.28 -4.81
CA ILE A 55 -2.51 -31.00 -5.52
C ILE A 55 -3.07 -29.91 -4.58
N ALA A 56 -4.12 -30.22 -3.81
CA ALA A 56 -4.70 -29.29 -2.85
C ALA A 56 -3.67 -28.88 -1.77
N ASP A 57 -2.99 -29.86 -1.17
CA ASP A 57 -1.98 -29.65 -0.14
C ASP A 57 -0.79 -28.84 -0.68
N GLY A 58 -0.35 -29.14 -1.91
CA GLY A 58 0.72 -28.41 -2.58
C GLY A 58 0.37 -26.93 -2.83
N VAL A 59 -0.85 -26.64 -3.29
CA VAL A 59 -1.32 -25.26 -3.51
C VAL A 59 -1.40 -24.50 -2.18
N ASN A 60 -1.98 -25.12 -1.15
CA ASN A 60 -2.11 -24.48 0.16
C ASN A 60 -0.74 -24.21 0.79
N ASN A 61 0.17 -25.18 0.74
CA ASN A 61 1.52 -25.02 1.29
C ASN A 61 2.31 -23.91 0.56
N ALA A 62 2.19 -23.82 -0.76
CA ALA A 62 2.83 -22.75 -1.52
C ALA A 62 2.31 -21.36 -1.12
N THR A 63 0.99 -21.19 -0.94
CA THR A 63 0.42 -19.91 -0.51
C THR A 63 0.72 -19.58 0.94
N TYR A 64 0.79 -20.60 1.81
CA TYR A 64 1.19 -20.44 3.21
C TYR A 64 2.63 -19.92 3.32
N LEU A 65 3.56 -20.54 2.60
CA LEU A 65 4.95 -20.10 2.57
C LEU A 65 5.10 -18.69 1.98
N GLU A 66 4.37 -18.38 0.89
CA GLU A 66 4.39 -17.05 0.29
C GLU A 66 3.88 -15.97 1.27
N ALA A 67 2.82 -16.28 2.03
CA ALA A 67 2.30 -15.39 3.07
C ALA A 67 3.34 -15.15 4.18
N LEU A 68 3.97 -16.21 4.69
CA LEU A 68 4.98 -16.09 5.76
C LEU A 68 6.23 -15.33 5.32
N ILE A 69 6.75 -15.63 4.13
CA ILE A 69 7.95 -14.98 3.59
C ILE A 69 7.70 -13.50 3.35
N SER A 70 6.53 -13.14 2.82
CA SER A 70 6.20 -11.75 2.54
C SER A 70 5.75 -10.96 3.76
N GLY A 71 5.25 -11.61 4.81
CA GLY A 71 4.60 -10.95 5.95
C GLY A 71 3.27 -10.26 5.60
N ARG A 72 2.75 -10.45 4.38
CA ARG A 72 1.57 -9.75 3.86
C ARG A 72 0.31 -10.59 4.03
N TYR A 73 -0.18 -10.75 5.25
CA TYR A 73 -1.37 -11.54 5.53
C TYR A 73 -2.25 -10.97 6.63
N ILE A 74 -3.53 -11.29 6.57
CA ILE A 74 -4.53 -10.95 7.60
C ILE A 74 -5.22 -12.24 8.06
N GLY A 75 -5.30 -12.42 9.39
CA GLY A 75 -5.74 -13.69 10.01
C GLY A 75 -4.55 -14.58 10.33
N GLU A 76 -4.82 -15.83 10.72
CA GLU A 76 -3.80 -16.82 11.04
C GLU A 76 -3.45 -17.65 9.80
N PRO A 77 -2.20 -17.55 9.27
CA PRO A 77 -1.79 -18.35 8.14
C PRO A 77 -1.84 -19.84 8.46
N THR A 78 -2.40 -20.63 7.55
CA THR A 78 -2.45 -22.08 7.66
C THR A 78 -2.20 -22.74 6.30
N ASN A 79 -1.63 -23.94 6.32
CA ASN A 79 -1.48 -24.79 5.14
C ASN A 79 -2.70 -25.71 4.91
N ASN A 80 -3.71 -25.65 5.78
CA ASN A 80 -4.91 -26.48 5.66
C ASN A 80 -5.99 -25.85 4.76
N GLU A 81 -5.99 -24.53 4.62
CA GLU A 81 -6.95 -23.80 3.79
C GLU A 81 -6.23 -22.76 2.92
N ALA A 82 -6.59 -22.70 1.63
CA ALA A 82 -6.10 -21.67 0.74
C ALA A 82 -6.71 -20.30 1.12
N PRO A 83 -5.88 -19.24 1.25
CA PRO A 83 -6.38 -17.90 1.51
C PRO A 83 -7.13 -17.34 0.29
N ILE A 84 -7.88 -16.26 0.53
CA ILE A 84 -8.24 -15.34 -0.54
C ILE A 84 -7.06 -14.40 -0.78
N THR A 85 -6.73 -14.13 -2.03
CA THR A 85 -5.69 -13.16 -2.38
C THR A 85 -6.32 -11.84 -2.78
N ILE A 86 -5.74 -10.75 -2.30
CA ILE A 86 -6.12 -9.39 -2.69
C ILE A 86 -4.91 -8.70 -3.27
N ASN A 87 -5.12 -7.92 -4.31
CA ASN A 87 -4.11 -7.01 -4.82
C ASN A 87 -4.64 -5.58 -4.62
N ALA A 88 -3.96 -4.77 -3.82
CA ALA A 88 -4.13 -3.33 -3.82
C ALA A 88 -3.31 -2.76 -4.98
N GLN A 89 -3.93 -1.94 -5.82
CA GLN A 89 -3.49 -1.65 -7.19
C GLN A 89 -3.29 -0.15 -7.38
N ASP A 90 -3.70 0.41 -8.50
CA ASP A 90 -3.44 1.80 -8.87
C ASP A 90 -4.25 2.79 -8.02
N PHE A 91 -3.75 4.01 -7.87
CA PHE A 91 -4.57 5.12 -7.40
C PHE A 91 -5.50 5.61 -8.52
N LEU A 92 -6.66 6.09 -8.12
CA LEU A 92 -7.66 6.71 -8.98
C LEU A 92 -8.01 8.09 -8.43
N ILE A 93 -7.80 9.10 -9.26
CA ILE A 93 -8.14 10.49 -8.97
C ILE A 93 -9.36 10.84 -9.84
N LEU A 94 -10.46 11.24 -9.20
CA LEU A 94 -11.67 11.64 -9.91
C LEU A 94 -11.99 13.09 -9.56
N ASN A 95 -12.07 13.94 -10.57
CA ASN A 95 -12.48 15.34 -10.40
C ASN A 95 -13.93 15.49 -10.81
N PHE A 96 -14.70 16.20 -9.99
CA PHE A 96 -16.09 16.50 -10.23
C PHE A 96 -16.31 18.01 -10.22
N ALA A 97 -17.17 18.46 -11.13
CA ALA A 97 -17.69 19.82 -11.12
C ALA A 97 -18.60 20.04 -9.91
N SER A 98 -18.94 21.31 -9.66
CA SER A 98 -19.81 21.73 -8.55
C SER A 98 -21.25 21.19 -8.67
N ASP A 99 -21.67 20.76 -9.85
CA ASP A 99 -22.97 20.09 -10.09
C ASP A 99 -22.90 18.56 -9.91
N GLY A 100 -21.74 18.02 -9.57
CA GLY A 100 -21.50 16.59 -9.37
C GLY A 100 -21.23 15.79 -10.65
N GLN A 101 -21.06 16.43 -11.81
CA GLN A 101 -20.61 15.74 -13.02
C GLN A 101 -19.12 15.41 -12.97
N ILE A 102 -18.74 14.24 -13.50
CA ILE A 102 -17.33 13.85 -13.63
C ILE A 102 -16.68 14.69 -14.71
N GLU A 103 -15.60 15.39 -14.38
CA GLU A 103 -14.80 16.17 -15.32
C GLU A 103 -13.55 15.40 -15.79
N GLU A 104 -12.87 14.72 -14.87
CA GLU A 104 -11.62 14.01 -15.18
C GLU A 104 -11.50 12.74 -14.33
N VAL A 105 -11.02 11.66 -14.95
CA VAL A 105 -10.58 10.46 -14.25
C VAL A 105 -9.13 10.19 -14.63
N SER A 106 -8.22 10.27 -13.66
CA SER A 106 -6.80 10.00 -13.86
C SER A 106 -6.38 8.79 -13.01
N LYS A 107 -5.56 7.94 -13.61
CA LYS A 107 -4.98 6.76 -12.95
C LYS A 107 -3.51 7.05 -12.64
N VAL A 108 -3.05 6.69 -11.45
CA VAL A 108 -1.62 6.72 -11.10
C VAL A 108 -1.18 5.31 -10.79
N GLU A 109 -0.30 4.78 -11.65
CA GLU A 109 0.17 3.41 -11.54
C GLU A 109 1.14 3.22 -10.39
N LYS A 110 1.05 2.07 -9.72
CA LYS A 110 2.02 1.66 -8.70
C LYS A 110 2.21 0.16 -8.69
N GLU A 111 3.26 -0.30 -7.99
CA GLU A 111 3.44 -1.72 -7.74
C GLU A 111 2.27 -2.27 -6.93
N TYR A 112 1.80 -3.46 -7.27
CA TYR A 112 0.63 -4.05 -6.63
C TYR A 112 1.01 -4.73 -5.33
N THR A 113 0.31 -4.36 -4.26
CA THR A 113 0.48 -4.98 -2.95
C THR A 113 -0.42 -6.20 -2.86
N LYS A 114 0.19 -7.38 -2.94
CA LYS A 114 -0.49 -8.67 -2.80
C LYS A 114 -0.60 -9.08 -1.32
N VAL A 115 -1.82 -9.35 -0.86
CA VAL A 115 -2.16 -9.69 0.53
C VAL A 115 -2.92 -11.01 0.58
N PHE A 116 -2.59 -11.87 1.55
CA PHE A 116 -3.28 -13.15 1.79
C PHE A 116 -4.25 -13.04 2.97
N ILE A 117 -5.52 -13.32 2.73
CA ILE A 117 -6.57 -13.22 3.76
C ILE A 117 -7.01 -14.63 4.16
N TYR A 118 -6.81 -14.95 5.43
CA TYR A 118 -7.18 -16.21 6.07
C TYR A 118 -8.44 -16.06 6.93
N ASN A 119 -8.89 -17.17 7.50
CA ASN A 119 -9.98 -17.20 8.48
C ASN A 119 -9.64 -16.29 9.69
N PRO A 120 -10.62 -15.55 10.26
CA PRO A 120 -12.04 -15.46 9.87
C PRO A 120 -12.35 -14.40 8.82
N TYR A 121 -11.36 -13.63 8.38
CA TYR A 121 -11.55 -12.45 7.54
C TYR A 121 -11.81 -12.76 6.07
N MET A 122 -11.49 -13.97 5.62
CA MET A 122 -11.68 -14.38 4.23
C MET A 122 -13.14 -14.44 3.76
N TYR A 123 -14.11 -14.32 4.66
CA TYR A 123 -15.54 -14.25 4.30
C TYR A 123 -16.03 -12.81 4.14
N LEU A 124 -15.17 -11.82 4.41
CA LEU A 124 -15.48 -10.42 4.18
C LEU A 124 -15.44 -10.08 2.69
N GLY A 125 -16.29 -9.14 2.29
CA GLY A 125 -16.34 -8.64 0.91
C GLY A 125 -16.69 -7.16 0.86
N GLY A 126 -16.51 -6.57 -0.32
CA GLY A 126 -16.86 -5.18 -0.58
C GLY A 126 -16.12 -4.20 0.35
N LEU A 127 -16.84 -3.20 0.85
CA LEU A 127 -16.28 -2.11 1.66
C LEU A 127 -15.66 -2.58 2.99
N LYS A 128 -16.22 -3.63 3.62
CA LYS A 128 -15.69 -4.18 4.88
C LYS A 128 -14.27 -4.73 4.68
N LEU A 129 -14.08 -5.45 3.58
CA LEU A 129 -12.78 -6.01 3.21
C LEU A 129 -11.78 -4.89 2.85
N ALA A 130 -12.22 -3.90 2.08
CA ALA A 130 -11.39 -2.75 1.73
C ALA A 130 -10.89 -2.00 2.96
N LYS A 131 -11.80 -1.71 3.90
CA LYS A 131 -11.48 -1.07 5.18
C LYS A 131 -10.47 -1.88 5.98
N LEU A 132 -10.66 -3.20 6.09
CA LEU A 132 -9.73 -4.08 6.80
C LEU A 132 -8.32 -4.03 6.21
N ILE A 133 -8.18 -4.10 4.89
CA ILE A 133 -6.87 -4.04 4.21
C ILE A 133 -6.18 -2.69 4.48
N ASN A 134 -6.95 -1.60 4.43
CA ASN A 134 -6.46 -0.26 4.72
C ASN A 134 -6.01 -0.12 6.19
N GLU A 135 -6.78 -0.63 7.15
CA GLU A 135 -6.45 -0.61 8.58
C GLU A 135 -5.18 -1.40 8.91
N TYR A 136 -4.91 -2.47 8.16
CA TYR A 136 -3.67 -3.24 8.27
C TYR A 136 -2.48 -2.62 7.50
N GLY A 137 -2.67 -1.47 6.84
CA GLY A 137 -1.59 -0.74 6.18
C GLY A 137 -1.11 -1.35 4.85
N TYR A 138 -1.97 -2.11 4.16
CA TYR A 138 -1.64 -2.71 2.86
C TYR A 138 -2.14 -1.89 1.65
N MET A 139 -2.85 -0.79 1.90
CA MET A 139 -3.09 0.27 0.91
C MET A 139 -1.99 1.32 1.07
N ASP A 140 -1.54 1.89 -0.05
CA ASP A 140 -0.36 2.74 -0.05
C ASP A 140 -0.72 4.23 0.12
N TYR A 141 -2.01 4.60 0.15
CA TYR A 141 -2.41 5.96 0.50
C TYR A 141 -1.93 6.32 1.92
N ALA A 142 -1.13 7.39 2.05
CA ALA A 142 -0.76 7.93 3.36
C ALA A 142 -1.65 9.12 3.73
N PHE A 143 -1.55 10.20 2.96
CA PHE A 143 -2.33 11.42 3.12
C PHE A 143 -2.19 12.29 1.89
N THR A 144 -2.89 13.42 1.86
CA THR A 144 -2.64 14.49 0.90
C THR A 144 -2.42 15.81 1.60
N VAL A 145 -1.64 16.67 0.96
CA VAL A 145 -1.23 17.98 1.47
C VAL A 145 -1.33 19.01 0.34
N LYS A 146 -1.84 20.21 0.64
CA LYS A 146 -1.84 21.34 -0.28
C LYS A 146 -0.47 22.02 -0.21
N ALA A 147 0.25 22.10 -1.32
CA ALA A 147 1.55 22.75 -1.36
C ALA A 147 1.42 24.24 -1.01
N LYS A 148 2.41 24.80 -0.29
CA LYS A 148 2.38 26.21 0.13
C LYS A 148 2.32 27.12 -1.10
N ASP A 149 1.38 28.05 -1.10
CA ASP A 149 1.16 29.02 -2.19
C ASP A 149 0.75 28.38 -3.53
N SER A 150 0.18 27.17 -3.50
CA SER A 150 -0.26 26.45 -4.71
C SER A 150 -1.63 25.79 -4.53
N ASP A 151 -2.42 25.77 -5.60
CA ASP A 151 -3.66 24.98 -5.67
C ASP A 151 -3.42 23.50 -5.95
N ASN A 152 -2.16 23.08 -5.97
CA ASN A 152 -1.78 21.70 -6.21
C ASN A 152 -1.92 20.90 -4.91
N GLU A 153 -2.92 20.02 -4.89
CA GLU A 153 -2.95 18.91 -3.95
C GLU A 153 -1.83 17.92 -4.33
N VAL A 154 -1.04 17.51 -3.34
CA VAL A 154 0.01 16.51 -3.48
C VAL A 154 -0.42 15.26 -2.71
N LEU A 155 -0.57 14.16 -3.43
CA LEU A 155 -0.80 12.83 -2.87
C LEU A 155 0.54 12.25 -2.40
N ILE A 156 0.57 11.87 -1.13
CA ILE A 156 1.68 11.15 -0.52
C ILE A 156 1.30 9.68 -0.39
N SER A 157 2.15 8.80 -0.94
CA SER A 157 1.98 7.35 -0.82
C SER A 157 3.11 6.71 -0.02
N ASN A 158 2.75 5.79 0.87
CA ASN A 158 3.67 4.96 1.63
C ASN A 158 3.76 3.56 1.00
N CYS A 159 4.66 3.39 0.03
CA CYS A 159 4.81 2.15 -0.72
C CYS A 159 5.79 1.19 0.00
N ALA A 160 5.54 0.92 1.28
CA ALA A 160 6.38 0.04 2.12
C ALA A 160 6.27 -1.44 1.73
N ASN A 161 5.28 -1.81 0.92
CA ASN A 161 5.06 -3.19 0.46
C ASN A 161 5.59 -3.45 -0.97
N ALA A 162 6.20 -2.44 -1.59
CA ALA A 162 6.84 -2.54 -2.91
C ALA A 162 8.16 -3.33 -2.81
N LYS A 163 8.66 -3.82 -3.94
CA LYS A 163 9.95 -4.54 -3.99
C LYS A 163 11.10 -3.67 -3.48
N ASP A 164 11.15 -2.43 -3.95
CA ASP A 164 12.06 -1.41 -3.48
C ASP A 164 11.21 -0.39 -2.70
N GLU A 165 11.29 -0.38 -1.37
CA GLU A 165 10.43 0.47 -0.53
C GLU A 165 10.64 1.96 -0.83
N TYR A 166 9.55 2.71 -1.01
CA TYR A 166 9.62 4.15 -1.32
C TYR A 166 8.44 4.95 -0.78
N ILE A 167 8.66 6.26 -0.68
CA ILE A 167 7.63 7.27 -0.46
C ILE A 167 7.34 7.94 -1.81
N GLY A 168 6.10 7.88 -2.25
CA GLY A 168 5.66 8.55 -3.48
C GLY A 168 5.13 9.95 -3.17
N THR A 169 5.51 10.91 -4.02
CA THR A 169 4.97 12.27 -4.04
C THR A 169 4.38 12.50 -5.42
N ILE A 170 3.07 12.76 -5.49
CA ILE A 170 2.32 12.80 -6.75
C ILE A 170 1.51 14.10 -6.79
N TRP A 171 1.79 14.96 -7.76
CA TRP A 171 1.03 16.19 -7.97
C TRP A 171 -0.24 15.86 -8.76
N ILE A 172 -1.41 16.09 -8.16
CA ILE A 172 -2.70 15.60 -8.68
C ILE A 172 -3.64 16.69 -9.19
N LYS A 173 -3.09 17.83 -9.64
CA LYS A 173 -3.87 18.95 -10.15
C LYS A 173 -4.71 18.57 -11.38
N LYS A 174 -5.98 19.01 -11.41
CA LYS A 174 -6.91 18.84 -12.54
C LYS A 174 -6.33 19.46 -13.83
N GLY A 175 -6.47 18.77 -14.95
CA GLY A 175 -6.03 19.22 -16.28
C GLY A 175 -4.52 19.17 -16.53
N GLU A 176 -3.71 18.79 -15.56
CA GLU A 176 -2.25 18.66 -15.71
C GLU A 176 -1.79 17.20 -15.65
N GLU A 177 -0.70 16.90 -16.36
CA GLU A 177 0.00 15.62 -16.29
C GLU A 177 0.49 15.39 -14.86
N LYS A 178 0.26 14.18 -14.34
CA LYS A 178 0.60 13.82 -12.97
C LYS A 178 2.11 13.60 -12.88
N LYS A 179 2.80 14.53 -12.23
CA LYS A 179 4.22 14.37 -11.92
C LYS A 179 4.36 13.46 -10.70
N GLN A 180 5.27 12.50 -10.76
CA GLN A 180 5.56 11.60 -9.65
C GLN A 180 7.05 11.62 -9.34
N HIS A 181 7.37 11.69 -8.05
CA HIS A 181 8.72 11.48 -7.55
C HIS A 181 8.71 10.41 -6.46
N GLN A 182 9.73 9.55 -6.48
CA GLN A 182 9.91 8.45 -5.53
C GLN A 182 11.16 8.70 -4.69
N LEU A 183 10.97 8.78 -3.38
CA LEU A 183 12.05 8.78 -2.41
C LEU A 183 12.21 7.37 -1.86
N LEU A 184 13.26 6.67 -2.32
CA LEU A 184 13.57 5.33 -1.83
C LEU A 184 13.91 5.36 -0.33
N VAL A 185 13.33 4.45 0.45
CA VAL A 185 13.55 4.36 1.90
C VAL A 185 15.02 4.11 2.23
N GLU A 186 15.72 3.35 1.40
CA GLU A 186 17.16 3.10 1.55
C GLU A 186 18.05 4.36 1.42
N ARG A 187 17.49 5.47 0.91
CA ARG A 187 18.13 6.79 0.79
C ARG A 187 17.79 7.73 1.95
N ILE A 188 16.92 7.32 2.87
CA ILE A 188 16.56 8.07 4.07
C ILE A 188 17.63 7.84 5.14
N GLY A 189 17.94 8.86 5.96
CA GLY A 189 18.90 8.74 7.05
C GLY A 189 20.37 8.90 6.65
N TYR A 190 20.62 9.48 5.46
CA TYR A 190 21.91 10.06 5.13
C TYR A 190 22.02 11.43 5.81
N ILE A 191 22.68 11.47 6.96
CA ILE A 191 22.91 12.71 7.70
C ILE A 191 24.37 13.15 7.44
N PRO A 192 24.63 14.43 7.15
CA PRO A 192 25.99 14.94 7.06
C PRO A 192 26.72 14.68 8.38
N ALA A 193 27.92 14.07 8.36
CA ALA A 193 28.74 14.00 9.57
C ALA A 193 29.07 15.41 10.07
N ALA A 194 29.30 15.53 11.39
CA ALA A 194 29.65 16.79 12.05
C ALA A 194 30.93 17.45 11.50
N ASP A 195 31.74 16.73 10.73
CA ASP A 195 32.96 17.20 10.08
C ASP A 195 32.77 17.60 8.60
N GLY A 196 31.55 17.49 8.06
CA GLY A 196 31.20 17.83 6.68
C GLY A 196 31.83 16.93 5.61
N LYS A 197 32.47 15.81 5.97
CA LYS A 197 33.33 15.05 5.04
C LYS A 197 32.87 13.62 4.72
N LYS A 198 31.95 13.04 5.50
CA LYS A 198 31.34 11.74 5.18
C LYS A 198 29.87 11.69 5.58
N GLU A 199 29.00 11.31 4.67
CA GLU A 199 27.64 10.90 5.05
C GLU A 199 27.73 9.56 5.79
N ILE A 200 27.28 9.51 7.04
CA ILE A 200 27.15 8.25 7.75
C ILE A 200 25.77 7.70 7.40
N LYS A 201 25.73 6.67 6.55
CA LYS A 201 24.50 5.92 6.30
C LYS A 201 24.09 5.19 7.58
N ARG A 202 23.08 5.69 8.28
CA ARG A 202 22.48 4.95 9.39
C ARG A 202 21.56 3.87 8.82
N LYS A 203 21.60 2.67 9.39
CA LYS A 203 20.63 1.63 9.04
C LYS A 203 19.28 2.03 9.63
N VAL A 204 18.37 2.46 8.78
CA VAL A 204 16.98 2.74 9.14
C VAL A 204 16.28 1.43 9.45
N GLU A 205 15.66 1.35 10.63
CA GLU A 205 14.88 0.19 11.10
C GLU A 205 13.38 0.36 10.79
N SER A 206 12.89 1.60 10.76
CA SER A 206 11.51 1.90 10.38
C SER A 206 11.38 3.35 9.92
N VAL A 207 10.44 3.60 9.01
CA VAL A 207 10.04 4.94 8.56
C VAL A 207 8.56 5.15 8.82
N GLY A 208 8.16 6.37 9.11
CA GLY A 208 6.78 6.78 8.99
C GLY A 208 6.65 8.23 8.54
N LEU A 209 5.41 8.58 8.19
CA LEU A 209 5.07 9.81 7.49
C LEU A 209 3.95 10.51 8.21
N THR A 210 3.99 11.83 8.24
CA THR A 210 2.89 12.66 8.72
C THR A 210 2.84 13.97 7.95
N PRO A 211 1.64 14.55 7.71
CA PRO A 211 1.55 15.92 7.21
C PRO A 211 2.21 16.89 8.21
N GLY A 212 3.02 17.79 7.67
CA GLY A 212 3.59 18.92 8.40
C GLY A 212 2.76 20.20 8.24
N ALA A 213 3.19 21.26 8.92
CA ALA A 213 2.62 22.59 8.73
C ALA A 213 2.99 23.16 7.34
N ASP A 214 2.24 24.13 6.84
CA ASP A 214 2.59 24.93 5.66
C ASP A 214 2.93 24.11 4.41
N GLY A 215 2.14 23.08 4.11
CA GLY A 215 2.32 22.27 2.91
C GLY A 215 3.55 21.34 2.95
N MET A 216 4.09 21.09 4.14
CA MET A 216 5.25 20.22 4.32
C MET A 216 4.83 18.76 4.54
N MET A 217 5.72 17.84 4.20
CA MET A 217 5.70 16.46 4.68
C MET A 217 6.80 16.28 5.73
N VAL A 218 6.49 15.56 6.81
CA VAL A 218 7.49 15.15 7.80
C VAL A 218 7.70 13.65 7.70
N ILE A 219 8.96 13.26 7.51
CA ILE A 219 9.41 11.87 7.56
C ILE A 219 10.07 11.68 8.93
N TYR A 220 9.62 10.70 9.70
CA TYR A 220 10.34 10.24 10.89
C TYR A 220 10.92 8.86 10.65
N PHE A 221 12.12 8.61 11.18
CA PHE A 221 12.78 7.32 11.01
C PHE A 221 13.55 6.91 12.26
N MET A 222 13.55 5.62 12.55
CA MET A 222 14.28 5.05 13.67
C MET A 222 15.59 4.42 13.20
N CYS A 223 16.68 4.72 13.89
CA CYS A 223 17.98 4.10 13.67
C CYS A 223 18.56 3.62 15.00
N LYS A 224 19.28 2.49 14.98
CA LYS A 224 20.16 2.12 16.10
C LYS A 224 21.42 2.96 16.06
N GLU A 225 21.91 3.38 17.22
CA GLU A 225 23.25 3.97 17.30
C GLU A 225 24.32 2.89 17.01
N ASP A 226 25.52 3.34 16.64
CA ASP A 226 26.59 2.49 16.13
C ASP A 226 26.93 1.32 17.09
N LYS A 227 27.49 0.21 16.56
CA LYS A 227 27.66 -1.09 17.25
C LYS A 227 28.39 -1.06 18.62
N SER A 228 29.00 0.07 18.99
CA SER A 228 29.78 0.26 20.21
C SER A 228 29.01 0.86 21.39
N LYS A 229 27.78 1.33 21.18
CA LYS A 229 26.88 1.82 22.23
C LYS A 229 25.56 1.05 22.18
N SER A 230 24.89 0.97 23.33
CA SER A 230 23.72 0.14 23.65
C SER A 230 22.68 0.10 22.52
N GLY A 231 21.91 -0.99 22.44
CA GLY A 231 20.84 -1.22 21.45
C GLY A 231 19.63 -0.27 21.54
N GLU A 232 19.87 1.00 21.84
CA GLU A 232 18.93 2.10 21.89
C GLU A 232 18.52 2.52 20.48
N LEU A 233 17.21 2.69 20.29
CA LEU A 233 16.61 3.21 19.07
C LEU A 233 16.43 4.71 19.21
N HIS A 234 16.98 5.47 18.27
CA HIS A 234 16.81 6.92 18.20
C HIS A 234 15.90 7.27 17.04
N MET A 235 14.97 8.19 17.29
CA MET A 235 14.07 8.74 16.27
C MET A 235 14.64 10.05 15.72
N PHE A 236 14.75 10.13 14.41
CA PHE A 236 15.11 11.32 13.65
C PHE A 236 13.92 11.81 12.84
N LYS A 237 13.99 13.05 12.38
CA LYS A 237 13.00 13.62 11.46
C LYS A 237 13.64 14.44 10.37
N GLU A 238 13.05 14.37 9.19
CA GLU A 238 13.31 15.23 8.03
C GLU A 238 12.01 15.90 7.62
N THR A 239 12.10 17.12 7.09
CA THR A 239 10.94 17.88 6.61
C THR A 239 11.17 18.26 5.16
N ILE A 240 10.22 17.89 4.30
CA ILE A 240 10.30 18.12 2.86
C ILE A 240 9.18 19.06 2.46
N LYS A 241 9.53 20.11 1.71
CA LYS A 241 8.56 21.04 1.13
C LYS A 241 7.96 20.41 -0.13
N MET A 242 6.63 20.40 -0.21
CA MET A 242 5.87 19.94 -1.37
C MET A 242 5.55 21.08 -2.34
#